data_AF-A0A932M6N2-F1
#
_entry.id   AF-A0A932M6N2-F1
#
_cell.length_a   1.000
_cell.length_b   1.000
_cell.length_c   1.000
_cell.angle_alpha   90.00
_cell.angle_beta   90.00
_cell.angle_gamma   90.00
#
_symmetry.space_group_name_H-M   'P 1'
#
loop_
_entity.id
_entity.type
_entity.pdbx_description
1 polymer ?
#
loop_
_entity_poly.entity_id
_entity_poly.type
_entity_poly.pdbx_seq_one_letter_code
_entity_poly.pdbx_strand_id
1 'polypeptide(L)'
;MDAVAGRVQVMIAGMPPTINYIKSNRLRALTVSGARRSPVMPDLPTIAEAGVPGYDCTIWYAMLVPASTPKAIVATLNRSVARALGDADLRPKLEQQGLEVHSSTPEELARRINAEIAQWSKVIKSAGIRVE
;
A
#
# COMPACT_ATOMS: atom_id res chain seq x y z
N MET A 1 17.17 8.97 -0.89
CA MET A 1 15.99 9.14 -1.77
C MET A 1 16.20 10.39 -2.60
N ASP A 2 16.07 10.31 -3.92
CA ASP A 2 16.47 11.40 -4.84
C ASP A 2 15.68 12.69 -4.65
N ALA A 3 14.39 12.62 -4.29
CA ALA A 3 13.62 13.84 -4.00
C ALA A 3 14.13 14.55 -2.74
N VAL A 4 14.56 13.80 -1.72
CA VAL A 4 15.19 14.37 -0.51
C VAL A 4 16.52 15.04 -0.86
N ALA A 5 17.24 14.52 -1.84
CA ALA A 5 18.50 15.07 -2.33
C ALA A 5 18.31 16.22 -3.34
N GLY A 6 17.07 16.56 -3.70
CA GLY A 6 16.76 17.59 -4.70
C GLY A 6 17.07 17.20 -6.14
N ARG A 7 17.34 15.92 -6.42
CA ARG A 7 17.62 15.43 -7.78
C ARG A 7 16.35 15.31 -8.63
N VAL A 8 15.21 15.09 -7.98
CA VAL A 8 13.88 15.12 -8.61
C VAL A 8 12.97 16.04 -7.80
N GLN A 9 12.07 16.75 -8.48
CA GLN A 9 11.20 17.75 -7.86
C GLN A 9 9.98 17.11 -7.19
N VAL A 10 9.48 16.01 -7.74
CA VAL A 10 8.28 15.31 -7.29
C VAL A 10 8.51 13.81 -7.42
N MET A 11 7.92 13.04 -6.50
CA MET A 11 7.96 11.59 -6.51
C MET A 11 6.65 11.05 -5.92
N ILE A 12 6.10 10.01 -6.54
CA ILE A 12 5.03 9.20 -5.95
C ILE A 12 5.69 8.02 -5.26
N ALA A 13 5.51 7.90 -3.95
CA ALA A 13 6.03 6.75 -3.20
C ALA A 13 5.10 6.35 -2.08
N GLY A 14 5.28 5.11 -1.62
CA GLY A 14 4.62 4.61 -0.42
C GLY A 14 4.93 5.44 0.81
N MET A 15 4.01 5.39 1.76
CA MET A 15 4.11 6.12 3.02
C MET A 15 5.26 5.62 3.92
N PRO A 16 5.51 4.30 4.09
CA PRO A 16 6.58 3.83 4.98
C PRO A 16 7.99 4.40 4.70
N PRO A 17 8.50 4.45 3.46
CA PRO A 17 9.81 5.03 3.19
C PRO A 17 9.86 6.57 3.26
N THR A 18 8.71 7.26 3.29
CA THR A 18 8.65 8.73 3.17
C THR A 18 8.22 9.46 4.45
N ILE A 19 7.45 8.80 5.32
CA ILE A 19 6.80 9.43 6.48
C ILE A 19 7.77 10.16 7.42
N ASN A 20 8.96 9.61 7.67
CA ASN A 20 9.95 10.25 8.54
C ASN A 20 10.54 11.52 7.93
N TYR A 21 10.73 11.56 6.61
CA TYR A 21 11.20 12.76 5.92
C TYR A 21 10.12 13.84 5.85
N ILE A 22 8.85 13.44 5.77
CA ILE A 22 7.71 14.36 5.84
C ILE A 22 7.62 14.97 7.25
N LYS A 23 7.65 14.13 8.30
CA LYS A 23 7.64 14.56 9.71
C LYS A 23 8.84 15.45 10.07
N SER A 24 10.00 15.21 9.47
CA SER A 24 11.20 16.04 9.67
C SER A 24 11.27 17.26 8.73
N ASN A 25 10.19 17.59 8.02
CA ASN A 25 10.10 18.71 7.07
C ASN A 25 11.17 18.71 5.95
N ARG A 26 11.72 17.53 5.62
CA ARG A 26 12.66 17.34 4.51
C ARG A 26 11.96 17.02 3.20
N LEU A 27 10.70 16.61 3.28
CA LEU A 27 9.78 16.48 2.15
C LEU A 27 8.47 17.14 2.50
N ARG A 28 7.82 17.71 1.49
CA ARG A 28 6.44 18.19 1.58
C ARG A 28 5.52 17.19 0.91
N ALA A 29 4.62 16.58 1.67
CA ALA A 29 3.56 15.76 1.11
C ALA A 29 2.50 16.67 0.45
N LEU A 30 2.03 16.29 -0.74
CA LEU A 30 1.07 17.09 -1.51
C LEU A 30 -0.34 16.47 -1.46
N THR A 31 -0.41 15.14 -1.62
CA THR A 31 -1.65 14.37 -1.67
C THR A 31 -1.39 12.95 -1.16
N VAL A 32 -2.47 12.20 -0.89
CA VAL A 32 -2.42 10.73 -0.74
C VAL A 32 -3.06 10.03 -1.95
N SER A 33 -2.56 8.85 -2.31
CA SER A 33 -2.92 8.16 -3.55
C SER A 33 -4.10 7.20 -3.44
N GLY A 34 -4.57 6.89 -2.23
CA GLY A 34 -5.74 6.03 -2.03
C GLY A 34 -7.07 6.76 -2.17
N ALA A 35 -8.15 6.00 -2.33
CA ALA A 35 -9.51 6.53 -2.44
C ALA A 35 -10.00 7.33 -1.23
N ARG A 36 -9.36 7.19 -0.06
CA ARG A 36 -9.69 7.90 1.18
C ARG A 36 -8.45 8.55 1.76
N ARG A 37 -8.66 9.63 2.51
CA ARG A 37 -7.58 10.29 3.27
C ARG A 37 -6.96 9.33 4.28
N SER A 38 -5.66 9.46 4.46
CA SER A 38 -4.93 8.63 5.42
C SER A 38 -5.17 9.11 6.85
N PRO A 39 -5.48 8.22 7.82
CA PRO A 39 -5.64 8.60 9.22
C PRO A 39 -4.40 9.25 9.84
N VAL A 40 -3.20 8.95 9.33
CA VAL A 40 -1.94 9.54 9.83
C VAL A 40 -1.61 10.90 9.20
N MET A 41 -2.33 11.29 8.14
CA MET A 41 -2.20 12.59 7.48
C MET A 41 -3.60 13.10 7.01
N PRO A 42 -4.54 13.35 7.94
CA PRO A 42 -5.95 13.63 7.61
C PRO A 42 -6.15 14.96 6.87
N ASP A 43 -5.20 15.89 6.99
CA ASP A 43 -5.25 17.19 6.33
C ASP A 43 -4.88 17.12 4.84
N LEU A 44 -4.19 16.05 4.40
CA LEU A 44 -3.83 15.88 3.00
C LEU A 44 -5.04 15.40 2.19
N PRO A 45 -5.37 16.06 1.06
CA PRO A 45 -6.40 15.57 0.17
C PRO A 45 -5.95 14.30 -0.54
N THR A 46 -6.91 13.51 -0.99
CA THR A 46 -6.64 12.44 -1.96
C THR A 46 -6.32 13.05 -3.33
N ILE A 47 -5.65 12.30 -4.22
CA ILE A 47 -5.46 12.72 -5.61
C ILE A 47 -6.82 12.92 -6.32
N ALA A 48 -7.83 12.12 -5.96
CA ALA A 48 -9.18 12.28 -6.47
C ALA A 48 -9.82 13.62 -6.06
N GLU A 49 -9.67 14.02 -4.79
CA GLU A 49 -10.10 15.33 -4.28
C GLU A 49 -9.30 16.49 -4.88
N ALA A 50 -8.04 16.26 -5.26
CA ALA A 50 -7.13 17.24 -5.83
C ALA A 50 -7.27 17.44 -7.35
N GLY A 51 -8.30 16.87 -7.97
CA GLY A 51 -8.65 17.15 -9.38
C GLY A 51 -8.46 15.99 -10.36
N VAL A 52 -8.22 14.76 -9.89
CA VAL A 52 -8.18 13.56 -10.77
C VAL A 52 -9.25 12.54 -10.33
N PRO A 53 -10.53 12.77 -10.69
CA PRO A 53 -11.63 11.91 -10.24
C PRO A 53 -11.40 10.43 -10.56
N GLY A 54 -11.71 9.56 -9.60
CA GLY A 54 -11.55 8.11 -9.75
C GLY A 54 -10.12 7.59 -9.56
N TYR A 55 -9.16 8.46 -9.21
CA TYR A 55 -7.81 8.01 -8.86
C TYR A 55 -7.81 7.24 -7.53
N ASP A 56 -7.46 5.96 -7.60
CA ASP A 56 -7.20 5.12 -6.43
C ASP A 56 -6.06 4.15 -6.74
N CYS A 57 -4.91 4.42 -6.14
CA CYS A 57 -3.72 3.59 -6.27
C CYS A 57 -3.03 3.50 -4.91
N THR A 58 -3.22 2.37 -4.23
CA THR A 58 -2.56 2.09 -2.95
C THR A 58 -1.55 0.97 -3.12
N ILE A 59 -0.43 1.10 -2.40
CA ILE A 59 0.52 -0.01 -2.24
C ILE A 59 0.02 -0.86 -1.07
N TRP A 60 -0.07 -2.16 -1.28
CA TRP A 60 -0.43 -3.13 -0.25
C TRP A 60 0.55 -4.29 -0.23
N TYR A 61 0.62 -4.97 0.90
CA TYR A 61 1.54 -6.07 1.14
C TYR A 61 0.75 -7.33 1.48
N ALA A 62 1.28 -8.48 1.08
CA ALA A 62 0.71 -9.78 1.42
C ALA A 62 1.80 -10.83 1.58
N MET A 63 1.45 -11.87 2.34
CA MET A 63 2.27 -13.06 2.48
C MET A 63 1.78 -14.12 1.49
N LEU A 64 2.70 -14.61 0.67
CA LEU A 64 2.45 -15.68 -0.30
C LEU A 64 3.24 -16.92 0.11
N VAL A 65 2.73 -18.08 -0.29
CA VAL A 65 3.39 -19.38 -0.11
C VAL A 65 3.42 -20.13 -1.44
N PRO A 66 4.28 -21.15 -1.61
CA PRO A 66 4.26 -21.99 -2.81
C PRO A 66 2.87 -22.56 -3.09
N ALA A 67 2.47 -22.63 -4.36
CA ALA A 67 1.12 -23.07 -4.77
C ALA A 67 0.76 -24.48 -4.27
N SER A 68 1.75 -25.35 -4.08
CA SER A 68 1.58 -26.72 -3.58
C SER A 68 1.46 -26.82 -2.05
N THR A 69 1.48 -25.69 -1.32
CA THR A 69 1.40 -25.69 0.14
C THR A 69 0.05 -26.27 0.60
N PRO A 70 0.03 -27.31 1.46
CA PRO A 70 -1.22 -27.88 1.98
C PRO A 70 -2.13 -26.85 2.65
N LYS A 71 -3.45 -26.94 2.40
CA LYS A 71 -4.46 -26.01 2.94
C LYS A 71 -4.40 -25.88 4.47
N ALA A 72 -4.11 -26.96 5.18
CA ALA A 72 -3.98 -26.92 6.65
C ALA A 72 -2.82 -26.03 7.13
N ILE A 73 -1.70 -26.02 6.39
CA ILE A 73 -0.56 -25.15 6.66
C ILE A 73 -0.92 -23.70 6.35
N VAL A 74 -1.58 -23.45 5.21
CA VAL A 74 -2.07 -22.11 4.84
C VAL A 74 -3.00 -21.54 5.92
N ALA A 75 -3.95 -22.34 6.41
CA ALA A 75 -4.87 -21.93 7.47
C ALA A 75 -4.13 -21.61 8.78
N THR A 76 -3.09 -22.37 9.11
CA THR A 76 -2.27 -22.14 10.31
C THR A 76 -1.45 -20.85 10.20
N LEU A 77 -0.83 -20.61 9.03
CA LEU A 77 -0.10 -19.37 8.75
C LEU A 77 -1.03 -18.17 8.77
N ASN A 78 -2.20 -18.25 8.12
CA ASN A 78 -3.18 -17.17 8.11
C ASN A 78 -3.63 -16.80 9.54
N ARG A 79 -3.97 -17.78 10.38
CA ARG A 79 -4.32 -17.52 11.79
C ARG A 79 -3.17 -16.86 12.56
N SER A 80 -1.94 -17.31 12.33
CA SER A 80 -0.75 -16.78 13.02
C SER A 80 -0.48 -15.33 12.62
N VAL A 81 -0.58 -15.02 11.32
CA VAL A 81 -0.43 -13.66 10.79
C VAL A 81 -1.56 -12.77 11.30
N ALA A 82 -2.82 -13.23 11.26
CA ALA A 82 -3.95 -12.46 11.77
C ALA A 82 -3.78 -12.12 13.26
N ARG A 83 -3.30 -13.09 14.07
CA ARG A 83 -2.98 -12.84 15.48
C ARG A 83 -1.87 -11.80 15.63
N ALA A 84 -0.78 -11.90 14.87
CA ALA A 84 0.31 -10.94 14.93
C ALA A 84 -0.15 -9.52 14.51
N LEU A 85 -0.99 -9.40 13.48
CA LEU A 85 -1.54 -8.11 13.05
C LEU A 85 -2.54 -7.50 14.06
N GLY A 86 -3.10 -8.32 14.95
CA GLY A 86 -3.90 -7.88 16.09
C GLY A 86 -3.10 -7.60 17.36
N ASP A 87 -1.79 -7.81 17.35
CA ASP A 87 -0.92 -7.59 18.51
C ASP A 87 -0.82 -6.11 18.86
N ALA A 88 -0.96 -5.80 20.15
CA ALA A 88 -1.03 -4.43 20.65
C ALA A 88 0.29 -3.67 20.52
N ASP A 89 1.43 -4.37 20.42
CA ASP A 89 2.73 -3.75 20.23
C ASP A 89 3.12 -3.63 18.76
N LEU A 90 2.61 -4.52 17.90
CA LEU A 90 2.90 -4.51 16.47
C LEU A 90 2.02 -3.53 15.69
N ARG A 91 0.70 -3.58 15.89
CA ARG A 91 -0.25 -2.76 15.11
C ARG A 91 0.09 -1.26 15.17
N PRO A 92 0.31 -0.65 16.34
CA PRO A 92 0.65 0.77 16.41
C PRO A 92 1.96 1.11 15.69
N LYS A 93 2.95 0.22 15.69
CA LYS A 93 4.23 0.44 14.97
C LYS A 93 4.03 0.45 13.46
N LEU A 94 3.17 -0.42 12.93
CA LEU A 94 2.81 -0.44 11.52
C LEU A 94 2.02 0.83 11.16
N GLU A 95 1.02 1.18 11.95
CA GLU A 95 0.20 2.38 11.75
C GLU A 95 1.04 3.67 11.84
N GLN A 96 2.01 3.76 12.74
CA GLN A 96 2.95 4.88 12.82
C GLN A 96 3.82 5.06 11.57
N GLN A 97 4.03 3.99 10.80
CA GLN A 97 4.70 4.02 9.49
C GLN A 97 3.73 4.31 8.34
N GLY A 98 2.45 4.53 8.63
CA GLY A 98 1.41 4.83 7.65
C GLY A 98 0.82 3.60 6.96
N LEU A 99 0.98 2.40 7.55
CA LEU A 99 0.32 1.19 7.07
C LEU A 99 -1.06 1.07 7.69
N GLU A 100 -2.05 0.73 6.86
CA GLU A 100 -3.36 0.29 7.34
C GLU A 100 -3.34 -1.22 7.55
N VAL A 101 -3.53 -1.66 8.79
CA VAL A 101 -3.49 -3.08 9.13
C VAL A 101 -4.81 -3.75 8.75
N HIS A 102 -4.75 -4.66 7.80
CA HIS A 102 -5.88 -5.45 7.31
C HIS A 102 -5.58 -6.95 7.40
N SER A 103 -6.43 -7.70 8.10
CA SER A 103 -6.44 -9.17 8.06
C SER A 103 -7.52 -9.65 7.09
N SER A 104 -7.22 -10.68 6.28
CA SER A 104 -8.17 -11.28 5.34
C SER A 104 -8.13 -12.81 5.41
N THR A 105 -9.06 -13.46 4.72
CA THR A 105 -8.96 -14.89 4.38
C THR A 105 -8.01 -15.11 3.20
N PRO A 106 -7.46 -16.32 3.01
CA PRO A 106 -6.70 -16.67 1.80
C PRO A 106 -7.51 -16.45 0.51
N GLU A 107 -8.80 -16.74 0.53
CA GLU A 107 -9.71 -16.58 -0.62
C GLU A 107 -9.96 -15.11 -0.95
N GLU A 108 -10.11 -14.24 0.05
CA GLU A 108 -10.19 -12.79 -0.15
C GLU A 108 -8.92 -12.22 -0.75
N LEU A 109 -7.76 -12.66 -0.26
CA LEU A 109 -6.47 -12.25 -0.81
C LEU A 109 -6.32 -12.69 -2.27
N ALA A 110 -6.71 -13.92 -2.60
CA ALA A 110 -6.70 -14.41 -3.98
C ALA A 110 -7.61 -13.59 -4.89
N ARG A 111 -8.82 -13.22 -4.42
CA ARG A 111 -9.73 -12.33 -5.17
C ARG A 111 -9.10 -10.96 -5.40
N ARG A 112 -8.46 -10.37 -4.38
CA ARG A 112 -7.76 -9.09 -4.51
C ARG A 112 -6.65 -9.17 -5.55
N ILE A 113 -5.79 -10.19 -5.48
CA ILE A 113 -4.70 -10.39 -6.45
C ILE A 113 -5.25 -10.46 -7.87
N ASN A 114 -6.31 -11.23 -8.10
CA ASN A 114 -6.91 -11.35 -9.44
C ASN A 114 -7.49 -10.01 -9.95
N ALA A 115 -8.15 -9.25 -9.07
CA ALA A 115 -8.68 -7.93 -9.41
C ALA A 115 -7.55 -6.93 -9.76
N GLU A 116 -6.47 -6.94 -8.98
CA GLU A 116 -5.28 -6.11 -9.21
C GLU A 116 -4.59 -6.47 -10.52
N ILE A 117 -4.41 -7.76 -10.81
CA ILE A 117 -3.85 -8.22 -12.09
C ILE A 117 -4.70 -7.70 -13.26
N ALA A 118 -6.02 -7.80 -13.17
CA ALA A 118 -6.92 -7.31 -14.22
C ALA A 118 -6.82 -5.79 -14.39
N GLN A 119 -6.85 -5.03 -13.29
CA GLN A 119 -6.72 -3.57 -13.28
C GLN A 119 -5.38 -3.13 -13.88
N TRP A 120 -4.26 -3.64 -13.37
CA TRP A 120 -2.93 -3.23 -13.82
C TRP A 120 -2.63 -3.70 -15.24
N SER A 121 -3.12 -4.86 -15.66
CA SER A 121 -3.01 -5.30 -17.06
C SER A 121 -3.70 -4.31 -18.01
N LYS A 122 -4.86 -3.77 -17.62
CA LYS A 122 -5.55 -2.74 -18.40
C LYS A 122 -4.74 -1.44 -18.45
N VAL A 123 -4.24 -0.98 -17.30
CA VAL A 123 -3.42 0.25 -17.20
C VAL A 123 -2.17 0.16 -18.06
N ILE A 124 -1.41 -0.94 -17.93
CA ILE A 124 -0.17 -1.19 -18.68
C ILE A 124 -0.44 -1.15 -20.19
N LYS A 125 -1.49 -1.86 -20.65
CA LYS A 125 -1.87 -1.88 -22.07
C LYS A 125 -2.30 -0.50 -22.57
N SER A 126 -3.13 0.22 -21.81
CA SER A 126 -3.63 1.54 -22.22
C SER A 126 -2.52 2.60 -22.25
N ALA A 127 -1.54 2.50 -21.35
CA ALA A 127 -0.44 3.45 -21.25
C ALA A 127 0.77 3.06 -22.11
N GLY A 128 0.73 1.92 -22.82
CA GLY A 128 1.83 1.43 -23.64
C GLY A 128 3.10 1.10 -22.85
N ILE A 129 2.98 0.78 -21.56
CA ILE A 129 4.12 0.52 -20.67
C ILE A 129 4.75 -0.83 -21.02
N ARG A 130 6.09 -0.86 -21.09
CA ARG A 130 6.90 -2.06 -21.32
C ARG A 130 8.01 -2.13 -20.28
N VAL A 131 8.37 -3.35 -19.89
CA VAL A 131 9.62 -3.60 -19.15
C VAL A 131 10.71 -3.80 -20.21
N GLU A 132 11.79 -3.05 -20.11
CA GLU A 132 12.99 -3.22 -20.94
C GLU A 132 13.80 -4.45 -20.50
#